data_AF-W1Y4T2-F1
#
_entry.id   AF-W1Y4T2-F1
#
_cell.length_a   1.000
_cell.length_b   1.000
_cell.length_c   1.000
_cell.angle_alpha   90.00
_cell.angle_beta   90.00
_cell.angle_gamma   90.00
#
_symmetry.space_group_name_H-M   'P 1'
#
loop_
_entity.id
_entity.type
_entity.pdbx_description
1 polymer ?
#
loop_
_entity_poly.entity_id
_entity_poly.type
_entity_poly.pdbx_seq_one_letter_code
_entity_poly.pdbx_strand_id
1 'polypeptide(L)'
;ILDEVADIRVLALGIATEKVKDLVDKYSKECEMMFEKPFNEYNKHWYSIADKVPTHIKENYNFHDCQILKISKGGNDIVFELDNSGGFTNINKIIYKDAEILENNFTEGCYWVYDEMYLCDKGYEFHIAVDGENGYNYITLQATDVIFE
;
A
#
# COMPACT_ATOMS: atom_id res chain seq x y z
N ILE A 1 0.99 15.36 -21.65
CA ILE A 1 2.42 15.63 -21.36
C ILE A 1 3.30 14.83 -22.30
N LEU A 2 3.16 13.50 -22.37
CA LEU A 2 3.99 12.64 -23.23
C LEU A 2 3.95 13.04 -24.71
N ASP A 3 2.82 13.53 -25.23
CA ASP A 3 2.74 14.03 -26.62
C ASP A 3 3.63 15.26 -26.90
N GLU A 4 4.04 15.98 -25.85
CA GLU A 4 4.93 17.15 -25.92
C GLU A 4 6.40 16.76 -25.66
N VAL A 5 6.65 15.51 -25.27
CA VAL A 5 7.97 14.97 -24.98
C VAL A 5 8.55 14.41 -26.27
N ALA A 6 9.63 15.04 -26.76
CA ALA A 6 10.32 14.58 -27.96
C ALA A 6 10.96 13.19 -27.79
N ASP A 7 11.49 12.90 -26.60
CA ASP A 7 12.04 11.59 -26.23
C ASP A 7 11.95 11.39 -24.71
N ILE A 8 11.26 10.33 -24.27
CA ILE A 8 11.05 10.04 -22.84
C ILE A 8 12.35 9.71 -22.11
N ARG A 9 13.36 9.18 -22.81
CA ARG A 9 14.68 8.86 -22.21
C ARG A 9 15.45 10.13 -21.90
N VAL A 10 15.29 11.17 -22.73
CA VAL A 10 15.92 12.48 -22.51
C VAL A 10 15.23 13.20 -21.36
N LEU A 11 13.88 13.11 -21.28
CA LEU A 11 13.12 13.59 -20.13
C LEU A 11 13.57 12.91 -18.83
N ALA A 12 13.80 11.59 -18.84
CA ALA A 12 14.28 10.84 -17.67
C ALA A 12 15.66 11.30 -17.17
N LEU A 13 16.45 11.97 -18.02
CA LEU A 13 17.72 12.62 -17.64
C LEU A 13 17.54 14.05 -17.12
N GLY A 14 16.29 14.51 -16.91
CA GLY A 14 15.97 15.87 -16.49
C GLY A 14 16.09 16.91 -17.61
N ILE A 15 16.23 16.48 -18.87
CA ILE A 15 16.38 17.36 -20.02
C ILE A 15 15.04 17.43 -20.76
N ALA A 16 14.45 18.62 -20.78
CA ALA A 16 13.20 18.88 -21.48
C ALA A 16 13.11 20.35 -21.87
N THR A 17 12.20 20.68 -22.79
CA THR A 17 11.85 22.07 -23.07
C THR A 17 11.19 22.69 -21.84
N GLU A 18 11.27 24.01 -21.68
CA GLU A 18 10.60 24.71 -20.57
C GLU A 18 9.09 24.43 -20.55
N LYS A 19 8.45 24.36 -21.73
CA LYS A 19 7.03 23.97 -21.84
C LYS A 19 6.74 22.60 -21.21
N VAL A 20 7.59 21.60 -21.43
CA VAL A 20 7.40 20.26 -20.85
C VAL A 20 7.63 20.28 -19.34
N LYS A 21 8.64 21.02 -18.86
CA LYS A 21 8.88 21.19 -17.42
C LYS A 21 7.67 21.84 -16.73
N ASP A 22 7.13 22.91 -17.28
CA ASP A 22 5.95 23.60 -16.74
C ASP A 22 4.73 22.65 -16.65
N LEU A 23 4.55 21.79 -17.66
CA LEU A 23 3.47 20.80 -17.67
C LEU A 23 3.67 19.73 -16.59
N VAL A 24 4.91 19.22 -16.42
CA VAL A 24 5.26 18.25 -15.38
C VAL A 24 5.08 18.88 -13.99
N ASP A 25 5.56 20.09 -13.78
CA ASP A 25 5.43 20.82 -12.51
C ASP A 25 3.96 21.06 -12.15
N LYS A 26 3.14 21.45 -13.12
CA LYS A 26 1.71 21.64 -12.92
C LYS A 26 1.05 20.32 -12.53
N TYR A 27 1.33 19.24 -13.25
CA TYR A 27 0.77 17.92 -12.96
C TYR A 27 1.23 17.41 -11.58
N SER A 28 2.50 17.60 -11.24
CA SER A 28 3.05 17.25 -9.92
C SER A 28 2.30 17.94 -8.79
N LYS A 29 2.04 19.25 -8.92
CA LYS A 29 1.27 20.02 -7.93
C LYS A 29 -0.18 19.55 -7.83
N GLU A 30 -0.82 19.23 -8.95
CA GLU A 30 -2.17 18.70 -8.95
C GLU A 30 -2.24 17.33 -8.26
N CYS A 31 -1.27 16.44 -8.52
CA CYS A 31 -1.14 15.17 -7.82
C CYS A 31 -0.93 15.34 -6.31
N GLU A 32 -0.02 16.25 -5.91
CA GLU A 32 0.24 16.57 -4.50
C GLU A 32 -1.04 17.05 -3.81
N MET A 33 -1.77 18.00 -4.41
CA MET A 33 -3.04 18.50 -3.87
C MET A 33 -4.11 17.41 -3.74
N MET A 34 -4.18 16.47 -4.68
CA MET A 34 -5.11 15.34 -4.62
C MET A 34 -4.74 14.35 -3.51
N PHE A 35 -3.45 14.16 -3.24
CA PHE A 35 -2.94 13.23 -2.24
C PHE A 35 -2.97 13.82 -0.81
N GLU A 36 -2.67 15.11 -0.65
CA GLU A 36 -2.51 15.74 0.66
C GLU A 36 -3.73 15.58 1.57
N LYS A 37 -4.94 15.74 1.01
CA LYS A 37 -6.17 15.65 1.81
C LYS A 37 -6.37 14.25 2.41
N PRO A 38 -6.48 13.16 1.61
CA PRO A 38 -6.66 11.81 2.17
C PRO A 38 -5.48 11.41 3.07
N PHE A 39 -4.25 11.73 2.68
CA PHE A 39 -3.06 11.45 3.50
C PHE A 39 -3.13 12.10 4.87
N ASN A 40 -3.51 13.38 4.95
CA ASN A 40 -3.64 14.09 6.21
C ASN A 40 -4.84 13.60 7.04
N GLU A 41 -5.93 13.20 6.41
CA GLU A 41 -7.09 12.59 7.08
C GLU A 41 -6.70 11.25 7.71
N TYR A 42 -6.01 10.38 6.97
CA TYR A 42 -5.54 9.12 7.49
C TYR A 42 -4.48 9.31 8.60
N ASN A 43 -3.51 10.21 8.43
CA ASN A 43 -2.52 10.50 9.48
C ASN A 43 -3.16 10.96 10.78
N LYS A 44 -4.18 11.84 10.72
CA LYS A 44 -4.94 12.25 11.91
C LYS A 44 -5.61 11.05 12.58
N HIS A 45 -6.21 10.17 11.78
CA HIS A 45 -6.81 8.94 12.29
C HIS A 45 -5.75 8.03 12.93
N TRP A 46 -4.65 7.73 12.24
CA TRP A 46 -3.55 6.90 12.75
C TRP A 46 -3.04 7.41 14.09
N TYR A 47 -2.73 8.71 14.21
CA TYR A 47 -2.27 9.28 15.48
C TYR A 47 -3.32 9.22 16.59
N SER A 48 -4.62 9.24 16.27
CA SER A 48 -5.69 9.10 17.26
C SER A 48 -5.81 7.67 17.83
N ILE A 49 -5.32 6.66 17.11
CA ILE A 49 -5.38 5.25 17.51
C ILE A 49 -4.02 4.67 17.91
N ALA A 50 -2.90 5.31 17.57
CA ALA A 50 -1.56 4.74 17.71
C ALA A 50 -1.23 4.22 19.12
N ASP A 51 -1.72 4.85 20.18
CA ASP A 51 -1.49 4.40 21.56
C ASP A 51 -2.25 3.11 21.91
N LYS A 52 -3.29 2.77 21.15
CA LYS A 52 -4.10 1.55 21.31
C LYS A 52 -3.57 0.40 20.48
N VAL A 53 -2.73 0.69 19.47
CA VAL A 53 -2.12 -0.32 18.61
C VAL A 53 -0.88 -0.88 19.31
N PRO A 54 -0.76 -2.21 19.46
CA PRO A 54 0.42 -2.88 19.97
C PRO A 54 1.70 -2.49 19.22
N THR A 55 2.81 -2.40 19.95
CA THR A 55 4.12 -2.02 19.40
C THR A 55 4.56 -2.94 18.26
N HIS A 56 4.32 -4.25 18.37
CA HIS A 56 4.72 -5.19 17.32
C HIS A 56 4.03 -4.92 15.99
N ILE A 57 2.78 -4.43 15.98
CA ILE A 57 2.10 -4.04 14.74
C ILE A 57 2.68 -2.73 14.22
N LYS A 58 2.79 -1.70 15.07
CA LYS A 58 3.29 -0.37 14.68
C LYS A 58 4.68 -0.39 14.07
N GLU A 59 5.57 -1.23 14.59
CA GLU A 59 6.96 -1.28 14.17
C GLU A 59 7.19 -2.15 12.93
N ASN A 60 6.27 -3.07 12.62
CA ASN A 60 6.49 -4.09 11.59
C ASN A 60 5.51 -4.04 10.40
N TYR A 61 4.39 -3.33 10.51
CA TYR A 61 3.42 -3.20 9.42
C TYR A 61 3.91 -2.17 8.38
N ASN A 62 4.90 -2.57 7.57
CA ASN A 62 5.53 -1.76 6.54
C ASN A 62 5.93 -2.65 5.34
N PHE A 63 4.95 -2.90 4.46
CA PHE A 63 5.08 -3.85 3.36
C PHE A 63 5.15 -3.18 1.98
N HIS A 64 5.29 -1.86 1.94
CA HIS A 64 5.44 -1.11 0.68
C HIS A 64 6.51 -1.75 -0.20
N ASP A 65 6.18 -1.94 -1.48
CA ASP A 65 7.00 -2.59 -2.51
C ASP A 65 7.25 -4.09 -2.34
N CYS A 66 6.63 -4.76 -1.35
CA CYS A 66 6.61 -6.22 -1.29
C CYS A 66 5.64 -6.79 -2.33
N GLN A 67 6.01 -7.89 -2.98
CA GLN A 67 5.10 -8.62 -3.86
C GLN A 67 4.31 -9.63 -3.04
N ILE A 68 2.98 -9.63 -3.16
CA ILE A 68 2.15 -10.67 -2.57
C ILE A 68 2.20 -11.89 -3.50
N LEU A 69 2.89 -12.93 -3.07
CA LEU A 69 3.01 -14.18 -3.81
C LEU A 69 1.73 -15.00 -3.68
N LYS A 70 1.14 -15.03 -2.49
CA LYS A 70 -0.01 -15.88 -2.20
C LYS A 70 -0.80 -15.42 -1.00
N ILE A 71 -2.12 -15.58 -1.10
CA ILE A 71 -3.06 -15.44 0.01
C ILE A 71 -3.72 -16.79 0.23
N SER A 72 -3.66 -17.31 1.46
CA SER A 72 -4.23 -18.61 1.79
C SER A 72 -4.93 -18.62 3.14
N LYS A 73 -5.84 -19.57 3.34
CA LYS A 73 -6.57 -19.75 4.59
C LYS A 73 -5.98 -20.91 5.39
N GLY A 74 -5.57 -20.64 6.63
CA GLY A 74 -5.04 -21.62 7.57
C GLY A 74 -5.95 -21.75 8.79
N GLY A 75 -6.94 -22.63 8.73
CA GLY A 75 -8.00 -22.66 9.76
C GLY A 75 -8.84 -21.38 9.71
N ASN A 76 -8.86 -20.62 10.80
CA ASN A 76 -9.51 -19.30 10.84
C ASN A 76 -8.58 -18.15 10.45
N ASP A 77 -7.30 -18.41 10.22
CA ASP A 77 -6.33 -17.37 9.89
C ASP A 77 -6.24 -17.14 8.39
N ILE A 78 -5.84 -15.92 8.00
CA ILE A 78 -5.46 -15.59 6.63
C ILE A 78 -3.95 -15.35 6.61
N VAL A 79 -3.27 -16.01 5.67
CA VAL A 79 -1.81 -16.00 5.55
C VAL A 79 -1.42 -15.38 4.23
N PHE A 80 -0.58 -14.35 4.28
CA PHE A 80 0.05 -13.73 3.12
C PHE A 80 1.50 -14.21 3.08
N GLU A 81 1.91 -14.73 1.93
CA GLU A 81 3.30 -15.04 1.61
C GLU A 81 3.81 -13.95 0.65
N LEU A 82 4.96 -13.35 0.97
CA LEU A 82 5.50 -12.18 0.29
C LEU A 82 6.90 -12.45 -0.27
N ASP A 83 7.21 -11.83 -1.41
CA ASP A 83 8.59 -11.53 -1.80
C ASP A 83 8.90 -10.10 -1.32
N ASN A 84 9.82 -10.00 -0.36
CA ASN A 84 10.23 -8.76 0.26
C ASN A 84 11.49 -8.15 -0.38
N SER A 85 12.00 -8.71 -1.48
CA SER A 85 13.23 -8.24 -2.13
C SER A 85 13.16 -6.79 -2.64
N GLY A 86 11.95 -6.29 -2.94
CA GLY A 86 11.69 -4.90 -3.30
C GLY A 86 11.37 -3.98 -2.13
N GLY A 87 11.01 -4.53 -0.96
CA GLY A 87 10.53 -3.78 0.19
C GLY A 87 11.60 -3.40 1.19
N PHE A 88 11.19 -2.70 2.26
CA PHE A 88 12.05 -2.23 3.34
C PHE A 88 11.94 -3.10 4.61
N THR A 89 11.53 -4.36 4.47
CA THR A 89 11.29 -5.29 5.58
C THR A 89 11.94 -6.65 5.35
N ASN A 90 12.31 -7.34 6.44
CA ASN A 90 12.78 -8.74 6.39
C ASN A 90 11.64 -9.75 6.57
N ILE A 91 10.42 -9.29 6.78
CA ILE A 91 9.23 -10.11 6.96
C ILE A 91 8.77 -10.59 5.59
N ASN A 92 8.60 -11.90 5.43
CA ASN A 92 8.10 -12.50 4.20
C ASN A 92 6.76 -13.21 4.39
N LYS A 93 6.21 -13.20 5.61
CA LYS A 93 4.92 -13.79 5.88
C LYS A 93 4.15 -13.02 6.94
N ILE A 94 2.87 -12.82 6.65
CA ILE A 94 1.90 -12.18 7.54
C ILE A 94 0.81 -13.19 7.87
N ILE A 95 0.48 -13.32 9.14
CA ILE A 95 -0.63 -14.16 9.61
C ILE A 95 -1.64 -13.26 10.31
N TYR A 96 -2.78 -13.04 9.67
CA TYR A 96 -3.93 -12.36 10.23
C TYR A 96 -4.78 -13.37 11.03
N LYS A 97 -4.92 -13.13 12.34
CA LYS A 97 -5.53 -14.07 13.28
C LYS A 97 -7.05 -13.97 13.31
N ASP A 98 -7.72 -15.12 13.23
CA ASP A 98 -9.19 -15.21 13.18
C ASP A 98 -9.80 -14.23 12.17
N ALA A 99 -9.29 -14.28 10.94
CA ALA A 99 -9.46 -13.23 9.97
C ALA A 99 -10.51 -13.56 8.90
N GLU A 100 -11.10 -12.50 8.34
CA GLU A 100 -12.10 -12.58 7.27
C GLU A 100 -11.78 -11.54 6.20
N ILE A 101 -11.78 -11.96 4.93
CA ILE A 101 -11.65 -11.03 3.81
C ILE A 101 -13.03 -10.46 3.52
N LEU A 102 -13.16 -9.14 3.62
CA LEU A 102 -14.37 -8.40 3.28
C LEU A 102 -14.41 -8.11 1.78
N GLU A 103 -13.26 -7.83 1.19
CA GLU A 103 -13.12 -7.54 -0.22
C GLU A 103 -11.78 -8.02 -0.76
N ASN A 104 -11.79 -8.66 -1.94
CA ASN A 104 -10.60 -9.25 -2.52
C ASN A 104 -10.56 -9.06 -4.04
N ASN A 105 -9.88 -8.01 -4.48
CA ASN A 105 -9.59 -7.80 -5.90
C ASN A 105 -8.14 -8.18 -6.24
N PHE A 106 -7.51 -9.02 -5.42
CA PHE A 106 -6.15 -9.50 -5.62
C PHE A 106 -6.02 -10.35 -6.88
N THR A 107 -4.96 -10.08 -7.64
CA THR A 107 -4.42 -10.98 -8.65
C THR A 107 -3.03 -11.42 -8.22
N GLU A 108 -2.67 -12.69 -8.42
CA GLU A 108 -1.36 -13.21 -8.03
C GLU A 108 -0.21 -12.37 -8.59
N GLY A 109 0.77 -12.04 -7.73
CA GLY A 109 1.93 -11.25 -8.11
C GLY A 109 1.75 -9.73 -8.04
N CYS A 110 0.63 -9.21 -7.51
CA CYS A 110 0.51 -7.78 -7.23
C CYS A 110 1.50 -7.30 -6.15
N TYR A 111 1.96 -6.07 -6.30
CA TYR A 111 2.80 -5.35 -5.34
C TYR A 111 1.95 -4.56 -4.36
N TRP A 112 2.36 -4.55 -3.10
CA TRP A 112 1.77 -3.75 -2.05
C TRP A 112 2.20 -2.29 -2.19
N VAL A 113 1.25 -1.38 -2.38
CA VAL A 113 1.54 0.04 -2.64
C VAL A 113 1.09 0.97 -1.53
N TYR A 114 0.05 0.61 -0.78
CA TYR A 114 -0.38 1.42 0.36
C TYR A 114 -1.21 0.59 1.32
N ASP A 115 -1.29 1.03 2.57
CA ASP A 115 -2.20 0.43 3.53
C ASP A 115 -2.74 1.44 4.55
N GLU A 116 -3.95 1.12 5.01
CA GLU A 116 -4.61 1.81 6.10
C GLU A 116 -5.10 0.80 7.15
N MET A 117 -5.07 1.19 8.42
CA MET A 117 -5.54 0.36 9.52
C MET A 117 -6.53 1.11 10.41
N TYR A 118 -7.65 0.45 10.71
CA TYR A 118 -8.73 0.96 11.55
C TYR A 118 -8.98 0.00 12.72
N LEU A 119 -9.40 0.56 13.86
CA LEU A 119 -9.93 -0.24 14.96
C LEU A 119 -11.40 -0.56 14.69
N CYS A 120 -11.80 -1.80 14.91
CA CYS A 120 -13.19 -2.25 14.80
C CYS A 120 -13.55 -3.19 15.95
N ASP A 121 -14.81 -3.61 16.05
CA ASP A 121 -15.28 -4.48 17.13
C ASP A 121 -14.55 -5.84 17.19
N LYS A 122 -14.06 -6.32 16.03
CA LYS A 122 -13.30 -7.57 15.91
C LYS A 122 -11.82 -7.42 16.28
N GLY A 123 -11.30 -6.20 16.31
CA GLY A 123 -9.88 -5.88 16.47
C GLY A 123 -9.47 -4.82 15.46
N TYR A 124 -8.98 -5.27 14.32
CA TYR A 124 -8.45 -4.40 13.27
C TYR A 124 -9.12 -4.67 11.93
N GLU A 125 -9.31 -3.61 11.15
CA GLU A 125 -9.64 -3.66 9.72
C GLU A 125 -8.47 -3.09 8.93
N PHE A 126 -7.94 -3.89 8.00
CA PHE A 126 -6.82 -3.55 7.15
C PHE A 126 -7.34 -3.30 5.73
N HIS A 127 -6.94 -2.18 5.16
CA HIS A 127 -7.18 -1.83 3.77
C HIS A 127 -5.83 -1.82 3.09
N ILE A 128 -5.67 -2.62 2.04
CA ILE A 128 -4.40 -2.85 1.37
C ILE A 128 -4.60 -2.51 -0.11
N ALA A 129 -3.95 -1.44 -0.57
CA ALA A 129 -3.89 -1.11 -1.98
C ALA A 129 -2.75 -1.91 -2.63
N VAL A 130 -3.05 -2.50 -3.78
CA VAL A 130 -2.10 -3.30 -4.54
C VAL A 130 -2.06 -2.86 -6.00
N ASP A 131 -0.91 -3.01 -6.65
CA ASP A 131 -0.72 -2.73 -8.08
C ASP A 131 -0.18 -3.97 -8.80
N GLY A 132 -0.69 -4.25 -10.00
CA GLY A 132 -0.27 -5.42 -10.77
C GLY A 132 -0.69 -5.32 -12.23
N GLU A 133 -0.71 -6.45 -12.94
CA GLU A 133 -0.97 -6.49 -14.38
C GLU A 133 -2.33 -5.87 -14.77
N ASN A 134 -3.33 -6.00 -13.90
CA ASN A 134 -4.68 -5.44 -14.08
C ASN A 134 -4.84 -4.01 -13.52
N GLY A 135 -3.73 -3.36 -13.14
CA GLY A 135 -3.70 -2.04 -12.50
C GLY A 135 -4.01 -2.08 -11.00
N TYR A 136 -4.32 -0.90 -10.46
CA TYR A 136 -4.59 -0.70 -9.04
C TYR A 136 -5.86 -1.44 -8.56
N ASN A 137 -5.70 -2.23 -7.51
CA ASN A 137 -6.73 -3.01 -6.85
C ASN A 137 -6.59 -2.88 -5.33
N TYR A 138 -7.47 -3.55 -4.60
CA TYR A 138 -7.51 -3.46 -3.15
C TYR A 138 -7.97 -4.77 -2.50
N ILE A 139 -7.50 -4.98 -1.28
CA ILE A 139 -7.88 -6.08 -0.40
C ILE A 139 -8.29 -5.45 0.93
N THR A 140 -9.46 -5.81 1.44
CA THR A 140 -9.92 -5.38 2.76
C THR A 140 -10.20 -6.62 3.60
N LEU A 141 -9.64 -6.68 4.80
CA LEU A 141 -9.86 -7.79 5.73
C LEU A 141 -9.91 -7.33 7.18
N GLN A 142 -10.60 -8.08 8.01
CA GLN A 142 -10.62 -7.88 9.46
C GLN A 142 -9.92 -9.02 10.18
N ALA A 143 -9.19 -8.71 11.25
CA ALA A 143 -8.51 -9.70 12.08
C ALA A 143 -8.47 -9.27 13.55
N THR A 144 -8.37 -10.25 14.44
CA THR A 144 -8.24 -10.02 15.88
C THR A 144 -6.82 -9.58 16.27
N ASP A 145 -5.82 -10.02 15.51
CA ASP A 145 -4.40 -9.71 15.68
C ASP A 145 -3.63 -10.01 14.39
N VAL A 146 -2.36 -9.61 14.33
CA VAL A 146 -1.44 -9.92 13.22
C VAL A 146 -0.08 -10.36 13.75
N ILE A 147 0.48 -11.40 13.12
CA ILE A 147 1.79 -11.96 13.41
C ILE A 147 2.66 -11.87 12.16
N PHE A 148 3.95 -11.60 12.36
CA PHE A 148 4.94 -11.44 11.31
C PHE A 148 6.02 -12.51 11.43
N GLU A 149 6.38 -13.12 10.31
CA GLU A 149 7.44 -14.15 10.19
C GLU A 149 8.45 -13.79 9.09
#